data_AF-A0AAN6GWP9-F1
#
_entry.id   AF-A0AAN6GWP9-F1
#
_cell.length_a   1.000
_cell.length_b   1.000
_cell.length_c   1.000
_cell.angle_alpha   90.00
_cell.angle_beta   90.00
_cell.angle_gamma   90.00
#
_symmetry.space_group_name_H-M   'P 1'
#
loop_
_entity.id
_entity.type
_entity.pdbx_description
1 polymer ?
#
loop_
_entity_poly.entity_id
_entity_poly.type
_entity_poly.pdbx_seq_one_letter_code
_entity_poly.pdbx_strand_id
1 'polypeptide(L)'
;MESQRTILRDLLDGAGGFSSVTETPFKQECESAVSQTVDRLWEVQKQWKGILSESALLQSLGSLLSTITSVVIAAIEDLGDIGEADSHQLRLLMDMVSAAKDIFVRGGGSGEGEESAAAGADMTFIYCPNWLKFQYLAEILESSLVDIRYLWNEGELSLEFEAEEVVELIEGLFADSDMRRRAILEIRRSGR
;
A
#
# COMPACT_ATOMS: atom_id res chain seq x y z
N MET A 1 -10.50 -3.01 19.09
CA MET A 1 -9.42 -3.28 18.12
C MET A 1 -9.76 -4.44 17.20
N GLU A 2 -9.94 -5.66 17.71
CA GLU A 2 -10.18 -6.84 16.84
C GLU A 2 -11.45 -6.74 15.98
N SER A 3 -12.52 -6.19 16.55
CA SER A 3 -13.76 -5.91 15.79
C SER A 3 -13.53 -4.97 14.60
N GLN A 4 -12.72 -3.92 14.76
CA GLN A 4 -12.42 -3.00 13.66
C GLN A 4 -11.52 -3.65 12.61
N ARG A 5 -10.54 -4.49 13.00
CA ARG A 5 -9.75 -5.26 12.04
C ARG A 5 -10.62 -6.19 11.22
N THR A 6 -11.56 -6.88 11.86
CA THR A 6 -12.50 -7.80 11.18
C THR A 6 -13.33 -7.03 10.15
N ILE A 7 -13.94 -5.91 10.55
CA ILE A 7 -14.72 -5.06 9.65
C ILE A 7 -13.88 -4.58 8.45
N LEU A 8 -12.64 -4.13 8.68
CA LEU A 8 -11.78 -3.65 7.58
C LEU A 8 -11.40 -4.77 6.60
N ARG A 9 -11.19 -5.99 7.11
CA ARG A 9 -10.96 -7.17 6.26
C ARG A 9 -12.20 -7.53 5.47
N ASP A 10 -13.36 -7.60 6.11
CA ASP A 10 -14.63 -7.93 5.46
C ASP A 10 -14.98 -6.92 4.36
N LEU A 11 -14.66 -5.64 4.56
CA LEU A 11 -14.83 -4.60 3.53
C LEU A 11 -13.88 -4.82 2.34
N LEU A 12 -12.62 -5.15 2.59
CA LEU A 12 -11.64 -5.45 1.54
C LEU A 12 -11.92 -6.77 0.82
N ASP A 13 -12.48 -7.77 1.49
CA ASP A 13 -12.89 -9.04 0.88
C ASP A 13 -13.93 -8.81 -0.22
N GLY A 14 -14.69 -7.71 -0.14
CA GLY A 14 -15.59 -7.25 -1.20
C GLY A 14 -14.88 -6.88 -2.52
N ALA A 15 -13.56 -6.66 -2.50
CA ALA A 15 -12.76 -6.46 -3.71
C ALA A 15 -12.40 -7.77 -4.44
N GLY A 16 -12.79 -8.93 -3.90
CA GLY A 16 -12.61 -10.22 -4.57
C GLY A 16 -11.15 -10.58 -4.86
N GLY A 17 -10.21 -10.14 -4.01
CA GLY A 17 -8.77 -10.34 -4.22
C GLY A 17 -8.16 -9.50 -5.33
N PHE A 18 -8.83 -8.43 -5.78
CA PHE A 18 -8.37 -7.57 -6.87
C PHE A 18 -8.18 -8.28 -8.22
N SER A 19 -8.86 -9.42 -8.42
CA SER A 19 -8.96 -10.03 -9.74
C SER A 19 -9.82 -9.17 -10.66
N SER A 20 -9.42 -8.99 -11.92
CA SER A 20 -10.21 -8.28 -12.95
C SER A 20 -10.59 -6.84 -12.57
N VAL A 21 -9.67 -6.08 -11.97
CA VAL A 21 -9.90 -4.69 -11.53
C VAL A 21 -10.29 -3.72 -12.66
N THR A 22 -10.06 -4.07 -13.93
CA THR A 22 -10.45 -3.26 -15.08
C THR A 22 -11.83 -3.60 -15.65
N GLU A 23 -12.42 -4.74 -15.29
CA GLU A 23 -13.68 -5.23 -15.85
C GLU A 23 -14.89 -4.75 -15.05
N THR A 24 -15.94 -4.26 -15.71
CA THR A 24 -17.21 -3.93 -15.01
C THR A 24 -18.06 -5.19 -14.89
N PRO A 25 -18.63 -5.53 -13.71
CA PRO A 25 -18.80 -4.68 -12.51
C PRO A 25 -17.66 -4.73 -11.49
N PHE A 26 -16.72 -5.68 -11.59
CA PHE A 26 -15.66 -5.94 -10.61
C PHE A 26 -14.81 -4.72 -10.27
N LYS A 27 -14.50 -3.87 -11.27
CA LYS A 27 -13.85 -2.57 -11.08
C LYS A 27 -14.56 -1.72 -10.03
N GLN A 28 -15.87 -1.57 -10.15
CA GLN A 28 -16.68 -0.73 -9.26
C GLN A 28 -16.76 -1.35 -7.86
N GLU A 29 -16.81 -2.68 -7.78
CA GLU A 29 -16.80 -3.41 -6.52
C GLU A 29 -15.45 -3.19 -5.79
N CYS A 30 -14.33 -3.29 -6.50
CA CYS A 30 -12.99 -3.01 -5.97
C CYS A 30 -12.85 -1.56 -5.49
N GLU A 31 -13.23 -0.59 -6.33
CA GLU A 31 -13.18 0.84 -5.98
C GLU A 31 -14.05 1.14 -4.76
N SER A 32 -15.25 0.55 -4.70
CA SER A 32 -16.16 0.73 -3.57
C SER A 32 -15.62 0.08 -2.29
N ALA A 33 -15.10 -1.14 -2.37
CA ALA A 33 -14.50 -1.86 -1.24
C ALA A 33 -13.33 -1.08 -0.64
N VAL A 34 -12.42 -0.59 -1.48
CA VAL A 34 -11.28 0.22 -1.04
C VAL A 34 -11.74 1.56 -0.44
N SER A 35 -12.64 2.29 -1.10
CA SER A 35 -13.18 3.54 -0.58
C SER A 35 -13.84 3.36 0.79
N GLN A 36 -14.72 2.35 0.92
CA GLN A 36 -15.41 2.06 2.19
C GLN A 36 -14.42 1.70 3.31
N THR A 37 -13.34 1.00 2.98
CA THR A 37 -12.29 0.64 3.94
C THR A 37 -11.55 1.88 4.44
N VAL A 38 -11.19 2.80 3.55
CA VAL A 38 -10.53 4.06 3.90
C VAL A 38 -11.47 4.96 4.71
N ASP A 39 -12.73 5.10 4.28
CA ASP A 39 -13.77 5.85 5.00
C ASP A 39 -13.96 5.30 6.41
N ARG A 40 -13.99 3.98 6.57
CA ARG A 40 -14.11 3.33 7.86
C ARG A 40 -12.94 3.68 8.79
N LEU A 41 -11.71 3.73 8.27
CA LEU A 41 -10.55 4.14 9.06
C LEU A 41 -10.68 5.60 9.55
N TRP A 42 -11.15 6.51 8.69
CA TRP A 42 -11.45 7.89 9.06
C TRP A 42 -12.59 8.02 10.08
N GLU A 43 -13.64 7.21 9.97
CA GLU A 43 -14.71 7.16 10.97
C GLU A 43 -14.19 6.73 12.34
N VAL A 44 -13.36 5.68 12.39
CA VAL A 44 -12.74 5.20 13.62
C VAL A 44 -11.86 6.29 14.24
N GLN A 45 -11.10 7.01 13.43
CA GLN A 45 -10.31 8.17 13.87
C GLN A 45 -11.18 9.23 14.54
N LYS A 46 -12.30 9.61 13.90
CA LYS A 46 -13.25 10.60 14.45
C LYS A 46 -13.90 10.13 15.75
N GLN A 47 -14.27 8.86 15.83
CA GLN A 47 -14.91 8.27 17.01
C GLN A 47 -13.97 8.19 18.22
N TRP A 48 -12.70 7.89 18.00
CA TRP A 48 -11.73 7.72 19.08
C TRP A 48 -11.01 9.02 19.46
N LYS A 49 -11.07 10.03 18.58
CA LYS A 49 -10.56 11.37 18.88
C LYS A 49 -11.27 11.96 20.09
N GLY A 50 -10.50 12.36 21.10
CA GLY A 50 -11.00 12.88 22.37
C GLY A 50 -11.34 11.81 23.41
N ILE A 51 -11.35 10.53 23.04
CA ILE A 51 -11.46 9.40 23.97
C ILE A 51 -10.06 8.86 24.31
N LEU A 52 -9.21 8.70 23.30
CA LEU A 52 -7.83 8.24 23.44
C LEU A 52 -6.85 9.40 23.51
N SER A 53 -5.70 9.18 24.14
CA SER A 53 -4.54 10.08 23.99
C SER A 53 -4.05 10.07 22.54
N GLU A 54 -3.40 11.15 22.09
CA GLU A 54 -2.88 11.26 20.72
C GLU A 54 -1.97 10.07 20.35
N SER A 55 -1.06 9.69 21.25
CA SER A 55 -0.18 8.54 21.04
C SER A 55 -0.97 7.23 20.91
N ALA A 56 -1.93 6.97 21.79
CA ALA A 56 -2.74 5.75 21.73
C ALA A 56 -3.64 5.72 20.49
N LEU A 57 -4.16 6.87 20.06
CA LEU A 57 -4.95 7.02 18.84
C LEU A 57 -4.12 6.67 17.60
N LEU A 58 -2.95 7.31 17.43
CA LEU A 58 -2.08 7.09 16.28
C LEU A 58 -1.55 5.65 16.23
N GLN A 59 -1.16 5.08 17.38
CA GLN A 59 -0.75 3.67 17.46
C GLN A 59 -1.89 2.72 17.07
N SER A 60 -3.11 3.00 17.52
CA SER A 60 -4.26 2.16 17.19
C SER A 60 -4.62 2.26 15.71
N LEU A 61 -4.66 3.47 15.15
CA LEU A 61 -4.96 3.71 13.73
C LEU A 61 -3.86 3.16 12.81
N GLY A 62 -2.59 3.31 13.17
CA GLY A 62 -1.47 2.73 12.41
C GLY A 62 -1.54 1.21 12.38
N SER A 63 -1.96 0.58 13.47
CA SER A 63 -2.18 -0.87 13.49
C SER A 63 -3.35 -1.32 12.64
N LEU A 64 -4.41 -0.51 12.52
CA LEU A 64 -5.52 -0.76 11.58
C LEU A 64 -5.08 -0.56 10.14
N LEU A 65 -4.36 0.53 9.83
CA LEU A 65 -3.79 0.77 8.50
C LEU A 65 -2.86 -0.37 8.09
N SER A 66 -2.01 -0.84 9.00
CA SER A 66 -1.12 -1.98 8.76
C SER A 66 -1.90 -3.26 8.41
N THR A 67 -3.11 -3.42 8.94
CA THR A 67 -4.00 -4.54 8.56
C THR A 67 -4.48 -4.39 7.12
N ILE A 68 -4.93 -3.19 6.75
CA ILE A 68 -5.41 -2.87 5.39
C ILE A 68 -4.27 -3.11 4.39
N THR A 69 -3.10 -2.51 4.61
CA THR A 69 -1.95 -2.64 3.71
C THR A 69 -1.45 -4.08 3.64
N SER A 70 -1.50 -4.86 4.74
CA SER A 70 -1.11 -6.28 4.69
C SER A 70 -2.01 -7.10 3.77
N VAL A 71 -3.33 -6.85 3.83
CA VAL A 71 -4.30 -7.54 2.96
C VAL A 71 -4.08 -7.14 1.50
N VAL A 72 -3.87 -5.85 1.22
CA VAL A 72 -3.65 -5.37 -0.15
C VAL A 72 -2.34 -5.92 -0.72
N ILE A 73 -1.24 -5.90 0.03
CA ILE A 73 0.04 -6.46 -0.41
C ILE A 73 -0.14 -7.94 -0.75
N ALA A 74 -0.68 -8.74 0.18
CA ALA A 74 -0.84 -10.17 -0.02
C ALA A 74 -1.76 -10.49 -1.20
N ALA A 75 -2.84 -9.73 -1.38
CA ALA A 75 -3.76 -9.94 -2.49
C ALA A 75 -3.13 -9.62 -3.86
N ILE A 76 -2.27 -8.60 -3.94
CA ILE A 76 -1.55 -8.25 -5.17
C ILE A 76 -0.41 -9.24 -5.45
N GLU A 77 0.33 -9.67 -4.43
CA GLU A 77 1.39 -10.68 -4.56
C GLU A 77 0.83 -12.06 -4.99
N ASP A 78 -0.41 -12.39 -4.63
CA ASP A 78 -1.10 -13.62 -5.05
C ASP A 78 -1.70 -13.53 -6.46
N LEU A 79 -1.65 -12.36 -7.11
CA LEU A 79 -2.04 -12.23 -8.51
C LEU A 79 -0.98 -12.93 -9.37
N GLY A 80 -1.46 -13.67 -10.39
CA GLY A 80 -0.59 -14.25 -11.41
C GLY A 80 -0.13 -13.21 -12.43
N ASP A 81 -0.57 -13.37 -13.68
CA ASP A 81 -0.27 -12.38 -14.72
C ASP A 81 -1.06 -11.09 -14.47
N ILE A 82 -0.36 -9.96 -14.38
CA ILE A 82 -0.94 -8.63 -14.19
C ILE A 82 -0.72 -7.85 -15.50
N GLY A 83 -1.81 -7.59 -16.23
CA GLY A 83 -1.75 -6.77 -17.44
C GLY A 83 -1.48 -5.30 -17.13
N GLU A 84 -0.97 -4.54 -18.12
CA GLU A 84 -0.65 -3.11 -17.96
C GLU A 84 -1.85 -2.28 -17.43
N ALA A 85 -3.05 -2.54 -17.96
CA ALA A 85 -4.26 -1.85 -17.52
C ALA A 85 -4.65 -2.21 -16.08
N ASP A 86 -4.46 -3.47 -15.68
CA ASP A 86 -4.73 -3.92 -14.31
C ASP A 86 -3.71 -3.34 -13.34
N SER A 87 -2.43 -3.33 -13.71
CA SER A 87 -1.35 -2.71 -12.93
C SER A 87 -1.65 -1.23 -12.64
N HIS A 88 -2.08 -0.50 -13.67
CA HIS A 88 -2.47 0.90 -13.53
C HIS A 88 -3.67 1.09 -12.61
N GLN A 89 -4.70 0.26 -12.75
CA GLN A 89 -5.86 0.33 -11.88
C GLN A 89 -5.50 -0.04 -10.43
N LEU A 90 -4.66 -1.05 -10.20
CA LEU A 90 -4.15 -1.41 -8.87
C LEU A 90 -3.41 -0.25 -8.22
N ARG A 91 -2.55 0.46 -8.97
CA ARG A 91 -1.89 1.67 -8.48
C ARG A 91 -2.89 2.70 -7.98
N LEU A 92 -3.95 2.99 -8.75
CA LEU A 92 -4.99 3.93 -8.33
C LEU A 92 -5.70 3.50 -7.03
N LEU A 93 -5.96 2.19 -6.87
CA LEU A 93 -6.53 1.64 -5.64
C LEU A 93 -5.56 1.81 -4.45
N MET A 94 -4.26 1.58 -4.67
CA MET A 94 -3.24 1.78 -3.65
C MET A 94 -3.05 3.25 -3.28
N ASP A 95 -3.19 4.18 -4.23
CA ASP A 95 -3.16 5.62 -3.97
C ASP A 95 -4.35 6.05 -3.10
N MET A 96 -5.54 5.45 -3.30
CA MET A 96 -6.70 5.67 -2.41
C MET A 96 -6.44 5.21 -0.98
N VAL A 97 -5.85 4.01 -0.80
CA VAL A 97 -5.41 3.56 0.53
C VAL A 97 -4.35 4.49 1.10
N SER A 98 -3.45 4.99 0.24
CA SER A 98 -2.36 5.89 0.65
C SER A 98 -2.86 7.23 1.19
N ALA A 99 -4.05 7.69 0.78
CA ALA A 99 -4.67 8.90 1.32
C ALA A 99 -4.94 8.81 2.85
N ALA A 100 -5.01 7.60 3.43
CA ALA A 100 -5.11 7.43 4.87
C ALA A 100 -3.89 7.96 5.66
N LYS A 101 -2.74 8.19 5.00
CA LYS A 101 -1.54 8.75 5.63
C LYS A 101 -1.76 10.13 6.25
N ASP A 102 -2.73 10.88 5.74
CA ASP A 102 -3.08 12.22 6.23
C ASP A 102 -3.54 12.21 7.70
N ILE A 103 -3.97 11.05 8.21
CA ILE A 103 -4.25 10.83 9.64
C ILE A 103 -2.99 11.05 10.51
N PHE A 104 -1.81 10.78 9.97
CA PHE A 104 -0.53 10.75 10.68
C PHE A 104 0.32 12.01 10.44
N VAL A 105 -0.11 12.92 9.58
CA VAL A 105 0.57 14.20 9.32
C VAL A 105 0.32 15.15 10.49
N ARG A 106 1.38 15.45 11.27
CA ARG A 106 1.29 16.37 12.41
C ARG A 106 1.25 17.82 11.91
N GLY A 107 0.15 18.53 12.12
CA GLY A 107 0.05 19.96 11.80
C GLY A 107 -1.33 20.46 11.34
N GLY A 108 -2.28 19.58 11.05
CA GLY A 108 -3.67 19.95 10.68
C GLY A 108 -4.63 20.13 11.87
N GLY A 109 -4.10 20.20 13.09
CA GLY A 109 -4.90 20.47 14.28
C GLY A 109 -5.31 21.94 14.28
N SER A 110 -6.62 22.19 14.19
CA SER A 110 -7.29 23.46 14.47
C SER A 110 -6.89 24.02 15.84
N GLY A 111 -5.74 24.69 15.90
CA GLY A 111 -5.27 25.52 17.00
C GLY A 111 -4.79 26.81 16.37
N GLU A 112 -5.54 27.89 16.61
CA GLU A 112 -5.16 29.25 16.28
C GLU A 112 -3.82 29.56 16.98
N GLY A 113 -2.74 29.62 16.22
CA GLY A 113 -1.43 29.92 16.78
C GLY A 113 -0.27 29.59 15.84
N GLU A 114 0.08 30.58 15.02
CA GLU A 114 1.46 30.92 14.65
C GLU A 114 2.26 29.91 13.79
N GLU A 115 2.39 30.27 12.51
CA GLU A 115 3.63 30.23 11.74
C GLU A 115 4.58 29.04 11.94
N SER A 116 4.25 27.90 11.32
CA SER A 116 5.29 27.09 10.70
C SER A 116 4.76 26.44 9.43
N ALA A 117 5.16 26.98 8.28
CA ALA A 117 5.05 26.36 6.97
C ALA A 117 6.05 25.17 6.83
N ALA A 118 6.25 24.39 7.89
CA ALA A 118 6.78 23.06 7.78
C ALA A 118 5.57 22.15 7.51
N ALA A 119 5.38 21.77 6.25
CA ALA A 119 4.49 20.66 5.92
C ALA A 119 4.78 19.54 6.93
N GLY A 120 3.77 19.17 7.72
CA GLY A 120 3.93 18.19 8.78
C GLY A 120 4.66 16.97 8.25
N ALA A 121 5.72 16.52 8.93
CA ALA A 121 6.41 15.32 8.53
C ALA A 121 5.41 14.16 8.49
N ASP A 122 5.39 13.41 7.39
CA ASP A 122 4.62 12.18 7.27
C ASP A 122 5.25 11.14 8.22
N MET A 123 4.50 10.79 9.27
CA MET A 123 4.95 9.86 10.30
C MET A 123 4.32 8.47 10.13
N THR A 124 3.68 8.17 8.98
CA THR A 124 2.93 6.93 8.78
C THR A 124 3.80 5.70 8.99
N PHE A 125 5.04 5.72 8.49
CA PHE A 125 6.01 4.64 8.66
C PHE A 125 6.33 4.29 10.13
N ILE A 126 6.13 5.23 11.06
CA ILE A 126 6.35 5.00 12.50
C ILE A 126 5.22 4.15 13.11
N TYR A 127 4.00 4.30 12.59
CA TYR A 127 2.80 3.67 13.15
C TYR A 127 2.31 2.47 12.33
N CYS A 128 2.72 2.36 11.06
CA CYS A 128 2.35 1.30 10.13
C CYS A 128 3.62 0.57 9.66
N PRO A 129 3.99 -0.57 10.28
CA PRO A 129 5.28 -1.22 10.04
C PRO A 129 5.54 -1.66 8.60
N ASN A 130 4.50 -2.08 7.88
CA ASN A 130 4.57 -2.53 6.48
C ASN A 130 4.29 -1.40 5.47
N TRP A 131 4.35 -0.13 5.91
CA TRP A 131 4.05 1.01 5.06
C TRP A 131 5.03 1.18 3.91
N LEU A 132 6.33 1.00 4.15
CA LEU A 132 7.35 1.15 3.11
C LEU A 132 7.22 0.05 2.06
N LYS A 133 7.10 -1.23 2.47
CA LYS A 133 6.75 -2.33 1.55
C LYS A 133 5.53 -2.01 0.69
N PHE A 134 4.45 -1.49 1.28
CA PHE A 134 3.25 -1.08 0.55
C PHE A 134 3.52 0.02 -0.50
N GLN A 135 4.28 1.06 -0.16
CA GLN A 135 4.63 2.13 -1.09
C GLN A 135 5.56 1.64 -2.22
N TYR A 136 6.52 0.77 -1.92
CA TYR A 136 7.39 0.16 -2.93
C TYR A 136 6.62 -0.74 -3.89
N LEU A 137 5.64 -1.51 -3.40
CA LEU A 137 4.75 -2.28 -4.27
C LEU A 137 4.01 -1.37 -5.25
N ALA A 138 3.45 -0.25 -4.77
CA ALA A 138 2.76 0.72 -5.63
C ALA A 138 3.70 1.31 -6.70
N GLU A 139 4.96 1.52 -6.36
CA GLU A 139 5.97 2.00 -7.32
C GLU A 139 6.35 0.93 -8.34
N ILE A 140 6.49 -0.34 -7.93
CA ILE A 140 6.80 -1.46 -8.83
C ILE A 140 5.74 -1.62 -9.92
N LEU A 141 4.46 -1.50 -9.58
CA LEU A 141 3.34 -1.64 -10.53
C LEU A 141 3.42 -0.68 -11.74
N GLU A 142 4.05 0.48 -11.58
CA GLU A 142 4.19 1.51 -12.63
C GLU A 142 5.64 1.65 -13.14
N SER A 143 6.57 0.86 -12.61
CA SER A 143 8.00 0.99 -12.91
C SER A 143 8.41 0.18 -14.14
N SER A 144 9.44 0.64 -14.86
CA SER A 144 10.09 -0.19 -15.88
C SER A 144 11.02 -1.23 -15.25
N LEU A 145 11.38 -2.29 -15.98
CA LEU A 145 12.42 -3.26 -15.53
C LEU A 145 13.76 -2.60 -15.18
N VAL A 146 14.09 -1.46 -15.81
CA VAL A 146 15.33 -0.74 -15.50
C VAL A 146 15.21 -0.04 -14.14
N ASP A 147 14.06 0.55 -13.86
CA ASP A 147 13.79 1.25 -12.61
C ASP A 147 13.68 0.27 -11.45
N ILE A 148 13.00 -0.88 -11.63
CA ILE A 148 12.94 -1.94 -10.61
C ILE A 148 14.34 -2.43 -10.23
N ARG A 149 15.22 -2.62 -11.22
CA ARG A 149 16.63 -2.98 -10.97
C ARG A 149 17.38 -1.89 -10.22
N TYR A 150 17.13 -0.63 -10.54
CA TYR A 150 17.73 0.50 -9.82
C TYR A 150 17.25 0.54 -8.37
N LEU A 151 15.93 0.44 -8.14
CA LEU A 151 15.32 0.39 -6.80
C LEU A 151 15.88 -0.77 -5.97
N TRP A 152 16.10 -1.94 -6.58
CA TRP A 152 16.67 -3.12 -5.93
C TRP A 152 18.12 -2.93 -5.47
N ASN A 153 18.99 -2.43 -6.37
CA ASN A 153 20.44 -2.38 -6.12
C ASN A 153 20.90 -1.08 -5.45
N GLU A 154 20.34 0.06 -5.84
CA GLU A 154 20.76 1.40 -5.40
C GLU A 154 19.71 2.08 -4.51
N GLY A 155 18.46 1.64 -4.58
CA GLY A 155 17.40 2.04 -3.65
C GLY A 155 17.38 1.19 -2.38
N GLU A 156 16.26 1.26 -1.66
CA GLU A 156 16.05 0.49 -0.42
C GLU A 156 15.02 -0.64 -0.61
N LEU A 157 14.70 -1.01 -1.87
CA LEU A 157 13.71 -2.06 -2.15
C LEU A 157 14.12 -3.40 -1.52
N SER A 158 15.42 -3.73 -1.54
CA SER A 158 15.98 -4.95 -0.94
C SER A 158 15.95 -4.96 0.60
N LEU A 159 15.57 -3.86 1.26
CA LEU A 159 15.29 -3.83 2.70
C LEU A 159 13.85 -4.23 3.03
N GLU A 160 12.94 -4.09 2.06
CA GLU A 160 11.50 -4.27 2.25
C GLU A 160 10.95 -5.53 1.56
N PHE A 161 11.67 -6.08 0.57
CA PHE A 161 11.28 -7.26 -0.18
C PHE A 161 12.40 -8.31 -0.23
N GLU A 162 12.00 -9.58 -0.22
CA GLU A 162 12.88 -10.69 -0.55
C GLU A 162 13.09 -10.79 -2.06
N ALA A 163 14.20 -11.41 -2.48
CA ALA A 163 14.55 -11.50 -3.90
C ALA A 163 13.50 -12.25 -4.71
N GLU A 164 12.92 -13.32 -4.16
CA GLU A 164 11.89 -14.07 -4.89
C GLU A 164 10.55 -13.36 -4.95
N GLU A 165 10.16 -12.57 -3.94
CA GLU A 165 8.95 -11.73 -4.02
C GLU A 165 9.04 -10.75 -5.21
N VAL A 166 10.21 -10.11 -5.40
CA VAL A 166 10.42 -9.20 -6.54
C VAL A 166 10.47 -9.96 -7.86
N VAL A 167 11.01 -11.18 -7.88
CA VAL A 167 11.03 -12.00 -9.10
C VAL A 167 9.61 -12.41 -9.51
N GLU A 168 8.78 -12.85 -8.57
CA GLU A 168 7.38 -13.21 -8.82
C GLU A 168 6.60 -12.00 -9.39
N LEU A 169 6.79 -10.80 -8.80
CA LEU A 169 6.20 -9.57 -9.34
C LEU A 169 6.70 -9.24 -10.75
N ILE A 170 7.99 -9.41 -11.04
CA ILE A 170 8.55 -9.19 -12.39
C ILE A 170 7.99 -10.20 -13.40
N GLU A 171 7.79 -11.45 -12.98
CA GLU A 171 7.21 -12.49 -13.83
C GLU A 171 5.74 -12.22 -14.14
N GLY A 172 4.98 -11.71 -13.16
CA GLY A 172 3.57 -11.32 -13.32
C GLY A 172 3.37 -10.03 -14.15
N LEU A 173 4.26 -9.04 -14.03
CA LEU A 173 4.12 -7.74 -14.70
C LEU A 173 4.69 -7.69 -16.13
N PHE A 174 5.68 -8.52 -16.45
CA PHE A 174 6.40 -8.44 -17.72
C PHE A 174 6.37 -9.76 -18.49
N ALA A 175 6.05 -9.67 -19.78
CA ALA A 175 6.17 -10.80 -20.69
C ALA A 175 7.62 -11.34 -20.79
N ASP A 176 7.73 -12.63 -21.13
CA ASP A 176 9.02 -13.30 -21.21
C ASP A 176 9.94 -12.68 -22.26
N SER A 177 11.13 -12.26 -21.82
CA SER A 177 12.12 -11.60 -22.65
C SER A 177 13.53 -11.77 -22.10
N ASP A 178 14.54 -11.59 -22.95
CA ASP A 178 15.94 -11.62 -22.52
C ASP A 178 16.30 -10.51 -21.53
N MET A 179 15.55 -9.40 -21.54
CA MET A 179 15.70 -8.34 -20.53
C MET A 179 15.14 -8.78 -19.18
N ARG A 180 13.94 -9.36 -19.16
CA ARG A 180 13.30 -9.90 -17.95
C ARG A 180 14.19 -10.96 -17.29
N ARG A 181 14.64 -11.95 -18.05
CA ARG A 181 15.51 -13.04 -17.53
C ARG A 181 16.82 -12.51 -16.95
N ARG A 182 17.42 -11.50 -17.58
CA ARG A 182 18.64 -10.85 -17.06
C ARG A 182 18.38 -10.10 -15.76
N ALA A 183 17.27 -9.37 -15.67
CA ALA A 183 16.86 -8.66 -14.45
C ALA A 183 16.66 -9.64 -13.29
N ILE A 184 15.92 -10.74 -13.51
CA ILE A 184 15.71 -11.81 -12.53
C ILE A 184 17.03 -12.42 -12.05
N LEU A 185 17.92 -12.77 -12.97
CA LEU A 185 19.23 -13.34 -12.62
C LEU A 185 20.10 -12.37 -11.81
N GLU A 186 19.97 -11.07 -12.05
CA GLU A 186 20.70 -10.05 -11.31
C GLU A 186 20.14 -9.92 -9.89
N ILE A 187 18.82 -9.79 -9.75
CA ILE A 187 18.12 -9.68 -8.46
C ILE A 187 18.43 -10.88 -7.58
N ARG A 188 18.35 -12.11 -8.10
CA ARG A 188 18.71 -13.34 -7.37
C ARG A 188 20.17 -13.40 -6.93
N ARG A 189 21.09 -12.72 -7.63
CA ARG A 189 22.51 -12.71 -7.27
C ARG A 189 22.85 -11.65 -6.23
N SER A 190 22.16 -10.50 -6.25
CA SER A 190 22.37 -9.42 -5.28
C SER A 190 21.46 -9.52 -4.06
N GLY A 191 20.41 -10.33 -4.13
CA GLY A 191 19.58 -10.72 -2.99
C GLY A 191 20.38 -11.46 -1.93
N ARG A 192 20.18 -11.06 -0.68
CA ARG A 192 20.81 -11.67 0.50
C ARG A 192 19.95 -12.79 1.07
#